data_AF-A0A1S3W8S2-F1
#
_entry.id   AF-A0A1S3W8S2-F1
#
_cell.length_a   1.000
_cell.length_b   1.000
_cell.length_c   1.000
_cell.angle_alpha   90.00
_cell.angle_beta   90.00
_cell.angle_gamma   90.00
#
_symmetry.space_group_name_H-M   'P 1'
#
loop_
_entity.id
_entity.type
_entity.pdbx_description
1 polymer ?
#
loop_
_entity_poly.entity_id
_entity_poly.type
_entity_poly.pdbx_seq_one_letter_code
_entity_poly.pdbx_strand_id
1 'polypeptide(L)'
;MVGHRVIYYVFTDRPVDVPTVALRPGWQIVVLQAQSYPRWQDVSMGRMEMISELCKGRLLGEVQYLVCLDVDMKFRDYVGVEILSPLFGTLHRGFYTAKRQSFTYKRRPQSQAFIPEDEGDFYYTGGIFGGLVPEVRQLTANCHQAMLADRDQDIEAVWHDESYLNKYLLYHKPTKVLFPRVPLG
;
A
#
# COMPACT_ATOMS: atom_id res chain seq x y z
N MET A 1 0.12 -15.71 -7.75
CA MET A 1 -0.45 -16.66 -6.78
C MET A 1 -1.19 -17.82 -7.46
N VAL A 2 -0.83 -18.20 -8.70
CA VAL A 2 -1.46 -19.34 -9.39
C VAL A 2 -1.14 -20.62 -8.61
N GLY A 3 -2.15 -21.48 -8.42
CA GLY A 3 -2.03 -22.67 -7.57
C GLY A 3 -2.41 -22.45 -6.10
N HIS A 4 -2.72 -21.21 -5.69
CA HIS A 4 -3.15 -20.87 -4.34
C HIS A 4 -4.56 -20.25 -4.34
N ARG A 5 -5.23 -20.32 -3.18
CA ARG A 5 -6.50 -19.63 -2.95
C ARG A 5 -6.28 -18.11 -2.96
N VAL A 6 -7.11 -17.38 -3.71
CA VAL A 6 -7.02 -15.92 -3.84
C VAL A 6 -8.40 -15.31 -3.66
N ILE A 7 -8.48 -14.23 -2.90
CA ILE A 7 -9.68 -13.40 -2.79
C ILE A 7 -9.28 -11.98 -3.19
N TYR A 8 -9.92 -11.44 -4.21
CA TYR A 8 -9.80 -10.05 -4.62
C TYR A 8 -10.84 -9.21 -3.87
N TYR A 9 -10.39 -8.24 -3.09
CA TYR A 9 -11.27 -7.25 -2.47
C TYR A 9 -11.22 -5.98 -3.32
N VAL A 10 -12.33 -5.66 -3.99
CA VAL A 10 -12.44 -4.51 -4.89
C VAL A 10 -13.23 -3.43 -4.18
N PHE A 11 -12.55 -2.35 -3.78
CA PHE A 11 -13.19 -1.16 -3.23
C PHE A 11 -13.62 -0.25 -4.37
N THR A 12 -14.90 0.15 -4.39
CA THR A 12 -15.43 1.05 -5.42
C THR A 12 -16.65 1.81 -4.94
N ASP A 13 -16.81 3.04 -5.40
CA ASP A 13 -18.04 3.82 -5.23
C ASP A 13 -19.15 3.38 -6.21
N ARG A 14 -18.81 2.56 -7.22
CA ARG A 14 -19.72 2.09 -8.28
C ARG A 14 -19.67 0.56 -8.45
N PRO A 15 -20.25 -0.22 -7.53
CA PRO A 15 -20.22 -1.69 -7.59
C PRO A 15 -20.76 -2.28 -8.89
N VAL A 16 -21.73 -1.61 -9.52
CA VAL A 16 -22.37 -2.03 -10.77
C VAL A 16 -21.41 -1.94 -11.98
N ASP A 17 -20.36 -1.13 -11.89
CA ASP A 17 -19.37 -0.94 -12.96
C ASP A 17 -18.24 -1.98 -12.89
N VAL A 18 -18.20 -2.83 -11.84
CA VAL A 18 -17.16 -3.86 -11.70
C VAL A 18 -17.37 -4.94 -12.77
N PRO A 19 -16.39 -5.18 -13.66
CA PRO A 19 -16.57 -6.11 -14.76
C PRO A 19 -16.64 -7.56 -14.26
N THR A 20 -17.48 -8.36 -14.92
CA THR A 20 -17.47 -9.82 -14.75
C THR A 20 -16.22 -10.39 -15.42
N VAL A 21 -15.34 -10.98 -14.61
CA VAL A 21 -14.08 -11.60 -15.08
C VAL A 21 -14.12 -13.10 -14.81
N ALA A 22 -13.67 -13.89 -15.79
CA ALA A 22 -13.50 -15.33 -15.59
C ALA A 22 -12.38 -15.62 -14.58
N LEU A 23 -12.72 -16.24 -13.46
CA LEU A 23 -11.79 -16.56 -12.38
C LEU A 23 -11.28 -18.00 -12.46
N ARG A 24 -10.08 -18.23 -11.93
CA ARG A 24 -9.53 -19.57 -11.77
C ARG A 24 -10.25 -20.32 -10.63
N PRO A 25 -10.26 -21.66 -10.63
CA PRO A 25 -10.78 -22.43 -9.49
C PRO A 25 -10.14 -21.98 -8.17
N GLY A 26 -10.97 -21.75 -7.15
CA GLY A 26 -10.53 -21.27 -5.83
C GLY A 26 -10.25 -19.77 -5.74
N TRP A 27 -10.50 -19.00 -6.81
CA TRP A 27 -10.40 -17.54 -6.81
C TRP A 27 -11.77 -16.89 -6.68
N GLN A 28 -11.84 -15.79 -5.93
CA GLN A 28 -13.09 -15.09 -5.62
C GLN A 28 -12.89 -13.59 -5.80
N ILE A 29 -13.96 -12.87 -6.15
CA ILE A 29 -14.02 -11.41 -6.06
C ILE A 29 -15.08 -11.05 -5.02
N VAL A 30 -14.73 -10.14 -4.13
CA VAL A 30 -15.62 -9.50 -3.17
C VAL A 30 -15.62 -8.00 -3.47
N VAL A 31 -16.76 -7.48 -3.89
CA VAL A 31 -16.94 -6.05 -4.14
C VAL A 31 -17.38 -5.38 -2.85
N LEU A 32 -16.67 -4.30 -2.47
CA LEU A 32 -16.91 -3.52 -1.28
C LEU A 32 -17.28 -2.09 -1.70
N GLN A 33 -18.46 -1.63 -1.27
CA GLN A 33 -18.85 -0.24 -1.47
C GLN A 33 -17.89 0.66 -0.69
N ALA A 34 -17.28 1.61 -1.38
CA ALA A 34 -16.42 2.63 -0.82
C ALA A 34 -17.06 4.02 -0.96
N GLN A 35 -16.62 4.96 -0.13
CA GLN A 35 -16.96 6.36 -0.27
C GLN A 35 -16.17 6.98 -1.43
N SER A 36 -16.82 7.85 -2.19
CA SER A 36 -16.16 8.71 -3.18
C SER A 36 -15.67 9.99 -2.51
N TYR A 37 -14.48 10.45 -2.89
CA TYR A 37 -13.92 11.73 -2.42
C TYR A 37 -13.70 12.67 -3.60
N PRO A 38 -13.88 13.99 -3.42
CA PRO A 38 -13.73 14.96 -4.51
C PRO A 38 -12.28 15.13 -4.98
N ARG A 39 -11.31 14.92 -4.08
CA ARG A 39 -9.87 15.03 -4.36
C ARG A 39 -9.27 13.64 -4.55
N TRP A 40 -8.49 13.44 -5.60
CA TRP A 40 -7.78 12.17 -5.82
C TRP A 40 -6.81 11.85 -4.68
N GLN A 41 -6.27 12.88 -4.02
CA GLN A 41 -5.44 12.77 -2.84
C GLN A 41 -6.18 12.07 -1.70
N ASP A 42 -7.41 12.49 -1.44
CA ASP A 42 -8.25 11.93 -0.37
C ASP A 42 -8.69 10.51 -0.71
N VAL A 43 -8.92 10.19 -2.00
CA VAL A 43 -9.13 8.82 -2.46
C VAL A 43 -7.90 7.94 -2.16
N SER A 44 -6.70 8.43 -2.50
CA SER A 44 -5.45 7.71 -2.24
C SER A 44 -5.21 7.52 -0.75
N MET A 45 -5.36 8.57 0.07
CA MET A 45 -5.13 8.48 1.52
C MET A 45 -6.17 7.63 2.25
N GLY A 46 -7.45 7.73 1.84
CA GLY A 46 -8.56 6.98 2.43
C GLY A 46 -8.39 5.46 2.37
N ARG A 47 -7.55 4.95 1.45
CA ARG A 47 -7.23 3.52 1.37
C ARG A 47 -6.67 2.96 2.68
N MET A 48 -5.91 3.74 3.44
CA MET A 48 -5.26 3.26 4.66
C MET A 48 -6.30 2.94 5.74
N GLU A 49 -7.30 3.81 5.89
CA GLU A 49 -8.45 3.58 6.77
C GLU A 49 -9.24 2.34 6.32
N MET A 50 -9.64 2.32 5.04
CA MET A 50 -10.46 1.23 4.48
C MET A 50 -9.78 -0.14 4.64
N ILE A 51 -8.48 -0.23 4.36
CA ILE A 51 -7.71 -1.47 4.52
C ILE A 51 -7.60 -1.86 6.00
N SER A 52 -7.35 -0.90 6.90
CA SER A 52 -7.27 -1.15 8.35
C SER A 52 -8.58 -1.73 8.89
N GLU A 53 -9.72 -1.11 8.55
CA GLU A 53 -11.03 -1.57 9.01
C GLU A 53 -11.42 -2.92 8.39
N LEU A 54 -11.10 -3.16 7.11
CA LEU A 54 -11.30 -4.47 6.49
C LEU A 54 -10.48 -5.55 7.20
N CYS A 55 -9.22 -5.26 7.55
CA CYS A 55 -8.38 -6.20 8.30
C CYS A 55 -8.97 -6.52 9.67
N LYS A 56 -9.43 -5.51 10.40
CA LYS A 56 -10.02 -5.64 11.74
C LYS A 56 -11.34 -6.43 11.72
N GLY A 57 -12.22 -6.16 10.76
CA GLY A 57 -13.56 -6.72 10.73
C GLY A 57 -13.67 -8.10 10.08
N ARG A 58 -12.86 -8.36 9.05
CA ARG A 58 -13.11 -9.51 8.15
C ARG A 58 -11.89 -10.39 7.92
N LEU A 59 -10.72 -9.81 7.63
CA LEU A 59 -9.63 -10.59 7.03
C LEU A 59 -8.93 -11.55 7.99
N LEU A 60 -8.95 -11.30 9.30
CA LEU A 60 -8.29 -12.15 10.29
C LEU A 60 -8.74 -13.62 10.24
N GLY A 61 -9.97 -13.90 9.79
CA GLY A 61 -10.49 -15.26 9.60
C GLY A 61 -10.50 -15.77 8.15
N GLU A 62 -10.24 -14.91 7.16
CA GLU A 62 -10.40 -15.25 5.73
C GLU A 62 -9.08 -15.50 5.01
N VAL A 63 -8.04 -14.72 5.30
CA VAL A 63 -6.75 -14.78 4.59
C VAL A 63 -5.58 -14.64 5.55
N GLN A 64 -4.45 -15.25 5.22
CA GLN A 64 -3.23 -15.12 6.02
C GLN A 64 -2.43 -13.87 5.62
N TYR A 65 -2.33 -13.62 4.31
CA TYR A 65 -1.57 -12.51 3.74
C TYR A 65 -2.50 -11.58 2.95
N LEU A 66 -2.17 -10.29 2.98
CA LEU A 66 -2.79 -9.26 2.17
C LEU A 66 -1.73 -8.60 1.28
N VAL A 67 -2.08 -8.39 0.02
CA VAL A 67 -1.29 -7.65 -0.98
C VAL A 67 -2.15 -6.47 -1.43
N CYS A 68 -1.68 -5.26 -1.16
CA CYS A 68 -2.35 -4.01 -1.52
C CYS A 68 -1.72 -3.45 -2.79
N LEU A 69 -2.54 -3.12 -3.78
CA LEU A 69 -2.11 -2.75 -5.13
C LEU A 69 -2.90 -1.55 -5.63
N ASP A 70 -2.25 -0.66 -6.37
CA ASP A 70 -2.96 0.32 -7.21
C ASP A 70 -3.64 -0.39 -8.39
N VAL A 71 -4.75 0.18 -8.84
CA VAL A 71 -5.60 -0.41 -9.88
C VAL A 71 -5.14 -0.08 -11.31
N ASP A 72 -4.34 0.98 -11.49
CA ASP A 72 -3.80 1.43 -12.78
C ASP A 72 -2.57 0.60 -13.24
N MET A 73 -2.49 -0.64 -12.78
CA MET A 73 -1.41 -1.58 -13.06
C MET A 73 -1.91 -2.82 -13.80
N LYS A 74 -0.99 -3.51 -14.50
CA LYS A 74 -1.24 -4.83 -15.09
C LYS A 74 -0.12 -5.81 -14.77
N PHE A 75 -0.48 -7.02 -14.39
CA PHE A 75 0.47 -8.12 -14.27
C PHE A 75 0.95 -8.54 -15.66
N ARG A 76 2.26 -8.51 -15.90
CA ARG A 76 2.89 -8.95 -17.15
C ARG A 76 3.64 -10.27 -17.04
N ASP A 77 3.99 -10.67 -15.83
CA ASP A 77 4.81 -11.84 -15.54
C ASP A 77 4.40 -12.40 -14.17
N TYR A 78 5.03 -13.49 -13.77
CA TYR A 78 4.78 -14.20 -12.53
C TYR A 78 4.99 -13.31 -11.30
N VAL A 79 3.94 -13.26 -10.46
CA VAL A 79 3.98 -12.75 -9.09
C VAL A 79 3.31 -13.81 -8.21
N GLY A 80 4.08 -14.45 -7.34
CA GLY A 80 3.67 -15.63 -6.58
C GLY A 80 3.99 -15.53 -5.10
N VAL A 81 4.16 -16.69 -4.46
CA VAL A 81 4.42 -16.77 -3.02
C VAL A 81 5.79 -16.22 -2.63
N GLU A 82 6.69 -15.98 -3.57
CA GLU A 82 8.00 -15.38 -3.36
C GLU A 82 7.91 -13.96 -2.78
N ILE A 83 6.79 -13.24 -2.96
CA ILE A 83 6.61 -11.91 -2.35
C ILE A 83 6.10 -11.98 -0.91
N LEU A 84 5.53 -13.11 -0.49
CA LEU A 84 4.91 -13.24 0.83
C LEU A 84 5.97 -13.20 1.93
N SER A 85 5.69 -12.41 2.96
CA SER A 85 6.50 -12.23 4.16
C SER A 85 5.65 -11.54 5.23
N PRO A 86 6.05 -11.52 6.52
CA PRO A 86 5.33 -10.79 7.56
C PRO A 86 4.99 -9.35 7.14
N LEU A 87 5.96 -8.63 6.60
CA LEU A 87 5.78 -7.29 6.05
C LEU A 87 6.71 -7.09 4.85
N PHE A 88 6.20 -6.56 3.74
CA PHE A 88 7.00 -6.16 2.60
C PHE A 88 6.66 -4.77 2.07
N GLY A 89 7.69 -4.10 1.56
CA GLY A 89 7.59 -2.90 0.75
C GLY A 89 8.22 -3.11 -0.62
N THR A 90 7.86 -2.29 -1.58
CA THR A 90 8.39 -2.36 -2.95
C THR A 90 9.20 -1.11 -3.25
N LEU A 91 10.41 -1.24 -3.80
CA LEU A 91 11.20 -0.06 -4.20
C LEU A 91 10.51 0.69 -5.34
N HIS A 92 10.45 2.01 -5.22
CA HIS A 92 9.90 2.86 -6.27
C HIS A 92 10.81 2.85 -7.50
N ARG A 93 10.21 2.67 -8.69
CA ARG A 93 10.92 2.59 -9.98
C ARG A 93 11.79 3.80 -10.30
N GLY A 94 11.39 4.99 -9.85
CA GLY A 94 12.16 6.22 -10.05
C GLY A 94 13.36 6.39 -9.12
N PHE A 95 13.47 5.61 -8.04
CA PHE A 95 14.44 5.86 -6.96
C PHE A 95 15.28 4.64 -6.55
N TYR A 96 15.06 3.46 -7.12
CA TYR A 96 15.76 2.23 -6.69
C TYR A 96 17.29 2.25 -6.86
N THR A 97 17.84 3.13 -7.71
CA THR A 97 19.28 3.39 -7.85
C THR A 97 19.71 4.76 -7.29
N ALA A 98 18.77 5.55 -6.75
CA ALA A 98 19.04 6.90 -6.29
C ALA A 98 19.65 6.89 -4.88
N LYS A 99 20.41 7.94 -4.57
CA LYS A 99 20.90 8.18 -3.20
C LYS A 99 19.78 8.77 -2.35
N ARG A 100 19.84 8.57 -1.03
CA ARG A 100 18.78 9.00 -0.10
C ARG A 100 18.49 10.50 -0.13
N GLN A 101 19.48 11.32 -0.47
CA GLN A 101 19.32 12.78 -0.59
C GLN A 101 18.39 13.15 -1.75
N SER A 102 18.24 12.28 -2.75
CA SER A 102 17.33 12.47 -3.88
C SER A 102 15.93 11.93 -3.59
N PHE A 103 15.72 11.20 -2.48
CA PHE A 103 14.41 10.69 -2.12
C PHE A 103 13.48 11.83 -1.73
N THR A 104 12.28 11.80 -2.30
CA THR A 104 11.25 12.81 -2.12
C THR A 104 10.42 12.58 -0.85
N TYR A 105 11.07 12.21 0.25
CA TYR A 105 10.40 12.12 1.55
C TYR A 105 9.83 13.47 1.96
N LYS A 106 8.87 13.46 2.89
CA LYS A 106 8.41 14.68 3.54
C LYS A 106 9.55 15.29 4.36
N ARG A 107 9.95 16.52 4.02
CA ARG A 107 11.06 17.23 4.71
C ARG A 107 10.61 18.33 5.67
N ARG A 108 9.30 18.60 5.80
CA ARG A 108 8.78 19.56 6.78
C ARG A 108 8.67 18.89 8.15
N PRO A 109 9.42 19.33 9.19
CA PRO A 109 9.45 18.66 10.50
C PRO A 109 8.11 18.63 11.24
N GLN A 110 7.18 19.52 10.88
CA GLN A 110 5.85 19.58 11.47
C GLN A 110 4.96 18.38 11.07
N SER A 111 5.30 17.69 9.97
CA SER A 111 4.51 16.56 9.48
C SER A 111 4.92 15.25 10.17
N GLN A 112 3.95 14.40 10.49
CA GLN A 112 4.17 13.04 10.99
C GLN A 112 4.95 12.17 9.99
N ALA A 113 4.88 12.47 8.69
CA ALA A 113 5.65 11.77 7.66
C ALA A 113 7.11 12.24 7.53
N PHE A 114 7.57 13.18 8.36
CA PHE A 114 8.90 13.78 8.26
C PHE A 114 10.03 12.76 8.37
N ILE A 115 10.96 12.78 7.40
CA ILE A 115 12.22 12.02 7.44
C ILE A 115 13.40 13.00 7.24
N PRO A 116 14.37 13.06 8.16
CA PRO A 116 15.62 13.83 8.01
C PRO A 116 16.47 13.44 6.79
N GLU A 117 17.34 14.33 6.31
CA GLU A 117 18.16 14.08 5.11
C GLU A 117 19.21 12.97 5.27
N ASP A 118 19.65 12.75 6.51
CA ASP A 118 20.63 11.73 6.88
C ASP A 118 19.99 10.35 7.14
N GLU A 119 18.66 10.30 7.28
CA GLU A 119 17.86 9.07 7.44
C GLU A 119 17.27 8.55 6.11
N GLY A 120 16.94 7.25 6.09
CA GLY A 120 16.31 6.57 4.94
C GLY A 120 17.15 5.42 4.39
N ASP A 121 16.56 4.23 4.33
CA ASP A 121 17.16 3.06 3.67
C ASP A 121 16.82 3.05 2.18
N PHE A 122 15.52 3.16 1.87
CA PHE A 122 14.95 3.03 0.53
C PHE A 122 13.73 3.90 0.37
N TYR A 123 13.45 4.32 -0.87
CA TYR A 123 12.19 4.95 -1.21
C TYR A 123 11.20 3.90 -1.73
N TYR A 124 10.22 3.56 -0.90
CA TYR A 124 9.17 2.59 -1.20
C TYR A 124 8.02 3.24 -1.96
N THR A 125 7.39 2.50 -2.87
CA THR A 125 6.19 2.98 -3.57
C THR A 125 4.91 2.71 -2.77
N GLY A 126 3.97 3.66 -2.78
CA GLY A 126 2.61 3.50 -2.27
C GLY A 126 1.82 2.44 -3.02
N GLY A 127 2.18 2.16 -4.27
CA GLY A 127 1.36 1.33 -5.15
C GLY A 127 1.42 -0.18 -4.90
N ILE A 128 2.43 -0.69 -4.19
CA ILE A 128 2.56 -2.13 -3.89
C ILE A 128 3.21 -2.35 -2.53
N PHE A 129 2.43 -2.82 -1.55
CA PHE A 129 2.89 -3.26 -0.24
C PHE A 129 2.00 -4.39 0.30
N GLY A 130 2.41 -5.01 1.39
CA GLY A 130 1.58 -6.04 2.01
C GLY A 130 2.31 -6.83 3.07
N GLY A 131 1.72 -7.95 3.47
CA GLY A 131 2.24 -8.76 4.55
C GLY A 131 1.19 -9.68 5.15
N LEU A 132 1.43 -10.15 6.37
CA LEU A 132 0.41 -10.78 7.19
C LEU A 132 -0.70 -9.77 7.53
N VAL A 133 -1.95 -10.23 7.61
CA VAL A 133 -3.09 -9.37 7.98
C VAL A 133 -2.83 -8.48 9.22
N PRO A 134 -2.30 -8.99 10.35
CA PRO A 134 -1.99 -8.13 11.50
C PRO A 134 -0.94 -7.06 11.21
N GLU A 135 0.09 -7.37 10.42
CA GLU A 135 1.16 -6.43 10.05
C GLU A 135 0.64 -5.33 9.12
N VAL A 136 -0.18 -5.71 8.13
CA VAL A 136 -0.79 -4.74 7.22
C VAL A 136 -1.78 -3.85 7.96
N ARG A 137 -2.59 -4.41 8.87
CA ARG A 137 -3.47 -3.63 9.74
C ARG A 137 -2.69 -2.61 10.55
N GLN A 138 -1.58 -3.02 11.17
CA GLN A 138 -0.75 -2.12 11.96
C GLN A 138 -0.19 -0.99 11.09
N LEU A 139 0.37 -1.33 9.92
CA LEU A 139 0.89 -0.34 8.97
C LEU A 139 -0.19 0.67 8.58
N THR A 140 -1.33 0.20 8.09
CA THR A 140 -2.36 1.10 7.55
C THR A 140 -3.05 1.91 8.64
N ALA A 141 -3.25 1.34 9.84
CA ALA A 141 -3.74 2.09 10.99
C ALA A 141 -2.78 3.22 11.41
N ASN A 142 -1.47 2.95 11.48
CA ASN A 142 -0.49 4.00 11.83
C ASN A 142 -0.41 5.09 10.76
N CYS A 143 -0.39 4.72 9.48
CA CYS A 143 -0.42 5.69 8.39
C CYS A 143 -1.67 6.56 8.46
N HIS A 144 -2.84 5.97 8.67
CA HIS A 144 -4.10 6.72 8.80
C HIS A 144 -4.10 7.66 10.02
N GLN A 145 -3.67 7.19 11.20
CA GLN A 145 -3.59 8.06 12.38
C GLN A 145 -2.59 9.22 12.19
N ALA A 146 -1.47 8.97 11.52
CA ALA A 146 -0.51 10.01 11.17
C ALA A 146 -1.09 11.05 10.19
N MET A 147 -1.90 10.63 9.22
CA MET A 147 -2.63 11.53 8.32
C MET A 147 -3.64 12.39 9.07
N LEU A 148 -4.38 11.82 10.04
CA LEU A 148 -5.32 12.57 10.86
C LEU A 148 -4.61 13.65 11.68
N ALA A 149 -3.49 13.31 12.31
CA ALA A 149 -2.69 14.26 13.08
C ALA A 149 -2.11 15.39 12.22
N ASP A 150 -1.69 15.10 10.99
CA ASP A 150 -1.25 16.11 10.02
C ASP A 150 -2.41 17.00 9.58
N ARG A 151 -3.57 16.42 9.29
CA ARG A 151 -4.79 17.16 8.92
C ARG A 151 -5.24 18.12 10.01
N ASP A 152 -5.15 17.72 11.28
CA ASP A 152 -5.50 18.57 12.43
C ASP A 152 -4.57 19.80 12.56
N GLN A 153 -3.41 19.78 11.90
CA GLN A 153 -2.46 20.89 11.79
C GLN A 153 -2.49 21.59 10.43
N ASP A 154 -3.48 21.29 9.57
CA ASP A 154 -3.57 21.78 8.19
C ASP A 154 -2.33 21.42 7.35
N ILE A 155 -1.79 20.22 7.57
CA ILE A 155 -0.65 19.67 6.87
C ILE A 155 -1.11 18.49 6.00
N GLU A 156 -0.67 18.48 4.74
CA GLU A 156 -0.72 17.30 3.88
C GLU A 156 0.70 16.91 3.47
N ALA A 157 1.00 15.61 3.51
CA ALA A 157 2.31 15.09 3.12
C ALA A 157 2.52 15.19 1.60
N VAL A 158 3.78 15.38 1.17
CA VAL A 158 4.10 15.75 -0.23
C VAL A 158 3.68 14.70 -1.26
N TRP A 159 3.75 13.42 -0.87
CA TRP A 159 3.28 12.29 -1.67
C TRP A 159 2.20 11.51 -0.92
N HIS A 160 1.31 12.23 -0.22
CA HIS A 160 0.12 11.66 0.40
C HIS A 160 0.44 10.39 1.22
N ASP A 161 -0.24 9.28 0.98
CA ASP A 161 -0.06 8.01 1.66
C ASP A 161 1.33 7.38 1.50
N GLU A 162 1.99 7.58 0.35
CA GLU A 162 3.36 7.09 0.13
C GLU A 162 4.36 7.74 1.10
N SER A 163 4.15 8.99 1.50
CA SER A 163 5.02 9.65 2.49
C SER A 163 4.93 8.98 3.86
N TYR A 164 3.72 8.67 4.33
CA TYR A 164 3.53 7.98 5.62
C TYR A 164 3.97 6.51 5.57
N LEU A 165 3.78 5.84 4.43
CA LEU A 165 4.30 4.49 4.20
C LEU A 165 5.83 4.46 4.37
N ASN A 166 6.53 5.39 3.74
CA ASN A 166 7.98 5.48 3.85
C ASN A 166 8.44 5.76 5.29
N LYS A 167 7.75 6.66 6.01
CA LYS A 167 7.99 6.88 7.44
C LYS A 167 7.79 5.60 8.25
N TYR A 168 6.69 4.88 8.01
CA TYR A 168 6.39 3.64 8.75
C TYR A 168 7.47 2.59 8.51
N LEU A 169 7.81 2.31 7.24
CA LEU A 169 8.79 1.27 6.88
C LEU A 169 10.23 1.61 7.27
N LEU A 170 10.54 2.90 7.49
CA LEU A 170 11.82 3.32 8.05
C LEU A 170 12.00 2.84 9.50
N TYR A 171 10.95 2.87 10.33
CA TYR A 171 11.05 2.44 11.74
C TYR A 171 10.50 1.04 12.00
N HIS A 172 9.73 0.49 11.05
CA HIS A 172 9.22 -0.89 11.07
C HIS A 172 9.74 -1.61 9.83
N LYS A 173 10.97 -2.14 9.94
CA LYS A 173 11.70 -2.66 8.78
C LYS A 173 10.90 -3.78 8.09
N PRO A 174 10.67 -3.70 6.78
CA PRO A 174 10.02 -4.79 6.07
C PRO A 174 10.93 -6.03 6.08
N THR A 175 10.33 -7.19 6.36
CA THR A 175 11.01 -8.49 6.31
C THR A 175 11.38 -8.92 4.89
N LYS A 176 10.83 -8.27 3.87
CA LYS A 176 11.18 -8.46 2.46
C LYS A 176 11.04 -7.16 1.70
N VAL A 177 11.98 -6.88 0.81
CA VAL A 177 11.92 -5.72 -0.10
C VAL A 177 11.82 -6.23 -1.52
N LEU A 178 10.79 -5.79 -2.24
CA LEU A 178 10.57 -6.17 -3.64
C LEU A 178 11.28 -5.18 -4.56
N PHE A 179 12.00 -5.71 -5.53
CA PHE A 179 12.68 -4.91 -6.54
C PHE A 179 11.77 -4.71 -7.75
N PRO A 180 11.69 -3.49 -8.32
CA PRO A 180 11.04 -3.28 -9.59
C PRO A 180 11.79 -4.08 -10.66
N ARG A 181 11.14 -5.08 -11.24
CA ARG A 181 11.67 -5.68 -12.46
C ARG A 181 11.61 -4.62 -13.55
N VAL A 182 12.77 -4.12 -13.93
CA VAL A 182 12.99 -3.28 -15.10
C VAL A 182 12.68 -4.16 -16.32
N PRO A 183 11.86 -3.73 -17.29
CA PRO A 183 11.93 -4.36 -18.60
C PRO A 183 13.33 -4.05 -19.14
N LEU A 184 14.20 -5.06 -19.18
CA LEU A 184 15.36 -4.99 -20.06
C LEU A 184 14.81 -5.10 -21.49
N GLY A 185 14.79 -3.99 -22.23
CA GLY A 185 14.35 -3.93 -23.62
C GLY A 185 13.23 -2.94 -23.87
#